data_AF-A0A845Y7I8-F1
#
_entry.id   AF-A0A845Y7I8-F1
#
_cell.length_a   1.000
_cell.length_b   1.000
_cell.length_c   1.000
_cell.angle_alpha   90.00
_cell.angle_beta   90.00
_cell.angle_gamma   90.00
#
_symmetry.space_group_name_H-M   'P 1'
#
loop_
_entity.id
_entity.type
_entity.pdbx_description
1 polymer ?
#
loop_
_entity_poly.entity_id
_entity_poly.type
_entity_poly.pdbx_seq_one_letter_code
_entity_poly.pdbx_strand_id
1 'polypeptide(L)'
;MNWQQLTIYYKNIDLQSLFIELDIQVLRENQIHLKIASLSQWILESGRGTSGLAQQYLNFAGLKWRDEMRGYATKQWYEAHDGGEYYCRFSSVEAFVKGYWKFITRAPYTSWENHTSSPEEYIEFIGEIYAPQQNYINKVSALFPEAQSLLNTSGSSVFSEEEGIARPTIAWNPSPNYTSGRNTDIDTIFIHNTYGSFGGTISWFQQKRSKVSAHYVISRQGKILQMVKDEDTAWHAGSRGQNHRSIGIEHEATETERGMTPAMEKASLSLCRWLMEKYEISVGKVLPHRSDWGGSFNTSCPNLIFATNEEFIAWRDQLKEEVFTMEGNSELTKTATWLELFRVEGQDPILAAWSGSDPHPVAAIATNHTTDLIQFLKEHNQAGTFLVASVDKPPPRIDTFSVTPAKSNKLPADNLDLAKALQGFSEPIVEAVQRQINRISKYSENVDLNVKTRYFSQRDNYTMPHRTCNSSANACYLDWLKRATSQPGLSGDNEYLKVVLSYGDTIYHQNQTKAIRKYGFETKWMTDRDYPFVQALIRVGFPVVVNILHRGSTSAPRGGHVITLIGQKGADLICHDPYGTLESGYSDTNGSYSKISEREFKIRWQGGYRTLA
;
A
#
# COMPACT_ATOMS: atom_id res chain seq x y z
N MET A 1 -8.37 -18.45 -16.49
CA MET A 1 -8.41 -17.47 -15.39
C MET A 1 -8.18 -18.12 -14.03
N ASN A 2 -8.91 -19.20 -13.69
CA ASN A 2 -8.88 -19.80 -12.35
C ASN A 2 -7.54 -20.47 -11.94
N TRP A 3 -6.78 -21.03 -12.89
CA TRP A 3 -5.47 -21.68 -12.60
C TRP A 3 -4.38 -20.70 -12.15
N GLN A 4 -4.24 -19.58 -12.86
CA GLN A 4 -3.28 -18.53 -12.48
C GLN A 4 -3.63 -17.92 -11.13
N GLN A 5 -4.93 -17.72 -10.86
CA GLN A 5 -5.41 -17.27 -9.55
C GLN A 5 -5.04 -18.26 -8.44
N LEU A 6 -5.18 -19.58 -8.67
CA LEU A 6 -4.74 -20.62 -7.74
C LEU A 6 -3.23 -20.53 -7.46
N THR A 7 -2.40 -20.51 -8.50
CA THR A 7 -0.94 -20.50 -8.31
C THR A 7 -0.47 -19.24 -7.58
N ILE A 8 -1.06 -18.08 -7.88
CA ILE A 8 -0.75 -16.79 -7.22
C ILE A 8 -1.19 -16.82 -5.75
N TYR A 9 -2.43 -17.21 -5.50
CA TYR A 9 -2.97 -17.28 -4.14
C TYR A 9 -2.16 -18.26 -3.28
N TYR A 10 -1.89 -19.45 -3.81
CA TYR A 10 -1.22 -20.51 -3.07
C TYR A 10 0.26 -20.26 -2.83
N LYS A 11 0.92 -19.53 -3.74
CA LYS A 11 2.26 -19.00 -3.48
C LYS A 11 2.27 -18.09 -2.25
N ASN A 12 1.31 -17.18 -2.15
CA ASN A 12 1.31 -16.10 -1.16
C ASN A 12 0.65 -16.46 0.20
N ILE A 13 -0.14 -17.53 0.27
CA ILE A 13 -0.80 -17.93 1.52
C ILE A 13 0.20 -18.37 2.60
N ASP A 14 0.01 -17.93 3.84
CA ASP A 14 0.70 -18.48 5.01
C ASP A 14 -0.01 -19.77 5.47
N LEU A 15 0.56 -20.93 5.14
CA LEU A 15 -0.02 -22.22 5.53
C LEU A 15 -0.10 -22.37 7.05
N GLN A 16 0.77 -21.74 7.84
CA GLN A 16 0.69 -21.80 9.29
C GLN A 16 -0.62 -21.24 9.80
N SER A 17 -1.02 -20.08 9.29
CA SER A 17 -2.27 -19.43 9.66
C SER A 17 -3.49 -20.26 9.24
N LEU A 18 -3.44 -20.84 8.03
CA LEU A 18 -4.50 -21.75 7.56
C LEU A 18 -4.59 -23.01 8.43
N PHE A 19 -3.47 -23.60 8.81
CA PHE A 19 -3.44 -24.80 9.64
C PHE A 19 -3.95 -24.54 11.04
N ILE A 20 -3.64 -23.38 11.63
CA ILE A 20 -4.25 -22.96 12.91
C ILE A 20 -5.77 -22.87 12.78
N GLU A 21 -6.28 -22.30 11.68
CA GLU A 21 -7.73 -22.21 11.45
C GLU A 21 -8.40 -23.59 11.33
N LEU A 22 -7.68 -24.56 10.77
CA LEU A 22 -8.19 -25.92 10.53
C LEU A 22 -7.86 -26.91 11.67
N ASP A 23 -7.24 -26.44 12.76
CA ASP A 23 -6.76 -27.25 13.88
C ASP A 23 -5.77 -28.35 13.46
N ILE A 24 -4.84 -27.98 12.57
CA ILE A 24 -3.79 -28.85 12.04
C ILE A 24 -2.44 -28.45 12.66
N GLN A 25 -1.70 -29.43 13.19
CA GLN A 25 -0.39 -29.22 13.80
C GLN A 25 0.73 -29.73 12.90
N VAL A 26 1.46 -28.80 12.27
CA VAL A 26 2.65 -29.09 11.45
C VAL A 26 3.73 -28.06 11.75
N LEU A 27 4.99 -28.48 11.77
CA LEU A 27 6.15 -27.61 11.95
C LEU A 27 6.26 -26.59 10.80
N ARG A 28 6.66 -25.35 11.11
CA ARG A 28 6.66 -24.24 10.14
C ARG A 28 7.65 -24.48 8.99
N GLU A 29 8.80 -25.03 9.30
CA GLU A 29 9.87 -25.39 8.35
C GLU A 29 9.41 -26.39 7.28
N ASN A 30 8.42 -27.23 7.58
CA ASN A 30 7.92 -28.27 6.69
C ASN A 30 6.87 -27.75 5.69
N GLN A 31 6.36 -26.52 5.86
CA GLN A 31 5.27 -26.01 5.04
C GLN A 31 5.65 -25.75 3.58
N ILE A 32 6.93 -25.45 3.30
CA ILE A 32 7.39 -25.32 1.91
C ILE A 32 7.33 -26.67 1.18
N HIS A 33 7.64 -27.77 1.88
CA HIS A 33 7.55 -29.12 1.33
C HIS A 33 6.11 -29.48 0.96
N LEU A 34 5.18 -29.17 1.87
CA LEU A 34 3.76 -29.33 1.67
C LEU A 34 3.23 -28.53 0.48
N LYS A 35 3.68 -27.28 0.29
CA LYS A 35 3.30 -26.47 -0.88
C LYS A 35 3.77 -27.09 -2.19
N ILE A 36 5.02 -27.51 -2.26
CA ILE A 36 5.60 -28.14 -3.46
C ILE A 36 4.81 -29.39 -3.81
N ALA A 37 4.60 -30.27 -2.83
CA ALA A 37 3.90 -31.52 -3.03
C ALA A 37 2.44 -31.35 -3.48
N SER A 38 1.65 -30.59 -2.70
CA SER A 38 0.23 -30.38 -3.01
C SER A 38 0.03 -29.63 -4.33
N LEU A 39 0.84 -28.62 -4.65
CA LEU A 39 0.74 -27.94 -5.94
C LEU A 39 1.08 -28.87 -7.11
N SER A 40 2.08 -29.75 -6.94
CA SER A 40 2.44 -30.76 -7.93
C SER A 40 1.30 -31.75 -8.19
N GLN A 41 0.62 -32.17 -7.12
CA GLN A 41 -0.59 -32.96 -7.25
C GLN A 41 -1.66 -32.21 -8.06
N TRP A 42 -1.93 -30.94 -7.74
CA TRP A 42 -2.96 -30.17 -8.45
C TRP A 42 -2.60 -29.89 -9.90
N ILE A 43 -1.31 -29.72 -10.23
CA ILE A 43 -0.83 -29.62 -11.62
C ILE A 43 -1.26 -30.86 -12.40
N LEU A 44 -1.03 -32.04 -11.83
CA LEU A 44 -1.37 -33.32 -12.44
C LEU A 44 -2.89 -33.50 -12.55
N GLU A 45 -3.61 -33.41 -11.43
CA GLU A 45 -5.04 -33.73 -11.32
C GLU A 45 -5.93 -32.78 -12.14
N SER A 46 -5.57 -31.50 -12.19
CA SER A 46 -6.32 -30.51 -12.97
C SER A 46 -5.85 -30.37 -14.41
N GLY A 47 -4.73 -31.01 -14.79
CA GLY A 47 -4.06 -30.72 -16.05
C GLY A 47 -3.73 -29.23 -16.18
N ARG A 48 -3.13 -28.64 -15.15
CA ARG A 48 -2.89 -27.17 -15.05
C ARG A 48 -4.18 -26.35 -15.20
N GLY A 49 -5.24 -26.80 -14.53
CA GLY A 49 -6.55 -26.17 -14.50
C GLY A 49 -7.41 -26.32 -15.76
N THR A 50 -7.05 -27.23 -16.66
CA THR A 50 -7.81 -27.50 -17.89
C THR A 50 -8.91 -28.55 -17.72
N SER A 51 -8.93 -29.31 -16.62
CA SER A 51 -9.97 -30.30 -16.35
C SER A 51 -11.34 -29.66 -16.13
N GLY A 52 -12.42 -30.36 -16.51
CA GLY A 52 -13.79 -29.87 -16.33
C GLY A 52 -14.13 -29.57 -14.86
N LEU A 53 -13.65 -30.39 -13.92
CA LEU A 53 -13.78 -30.14 -12.48
C LEU A 53 -13.09 -28.83 -12.04
N ALA A 54 -11.90 -28.53 -12.56
CA ALA A 54 -11.18 -27.29 -12.24
C ALA A 54 -11.86 -26.06 -12.86
N GLN A 55 -12.28 -26.15 -14.13
CA GLN A 55 -12.88 -25.02 -14.85
C GLN A 55 -14.28 -24.67 -14.32
N GLN A 56 -15.13 -25.68 -14.09
CA GLN A 56 -16.54 -25.47 -13.77
C GLN A 56 -16.80 -25.35 -12.26
N TYR A 57 -15.99 -26.02 -11.44
CA TYR A 57 -16.26 -26.20 -10.01
C TYR A 57 -15.10 -25.84 -9.10
N LEU A 58 -14.01 -25.27 -9.64
CA LEU A 58 -12.81 -24.88 -8.90
C LEU A 58 -12.21 -26.03 -8.08
N ASN A 59 -12.36 -27.26 -8.56
CA ASN A 59 -11.85 -28.44 -7.89
C ASN A 59 -10.60 -28.96 -8.60
N PHE A 60 -9.45 -28.40 -8.22
CA PHE A 60 -8.17 -28.66 -8.90
C PHE A 60 -7.49 -29.96 -8.47
N ALA A 61 -7.94 -30.58 -7.38
CA ALA A 61 -7.44 -31.87 -6.94
C ALA A 61 -8.35 -33.03 -7.37
N GLY A 62 -9.60 -32.77 -7.80
CA GLY A 62 -10.56 -33.84 -8.06
C GLY A 62 -11.16 -34.44 -6.78
N LEU A 63 -11.35 -33.61 -5.74
CA LEU A 63 -11.88 -34.05 -4.45
C LEU A 63 -13.33 -34.54 -4.58
N LYS A 64 -13.55 -35.80 -4.23
CA LYS A 64 -14.87 -36.42 -4.18
C LYS A 64 -15.68 -35.85 -3.00
N TRP A 65 -16.98 -35.70 -3.18
CA TRP A 65 -17.85 -35.19 -2.12
C TRP A 65 -17.87 -36.15 -0.93
N ARG A 66 -17.85 -35.57 0.26
CA ARG A 66 -18.04 -36.26 1.53
C ARG A 66 -18.76 -35.32 2.50
N ASP A 67 -19.51 -35.86 3.47
CA ASP A 67 -20.38 -35.02 4.30
C ASP A 67 -19.62 -34.03 5.19
N GLU A 68 -18.42 -34.38 5.62
CA GLU A 68 -17.53 -33.52 6.41
C GLU A 68 -16.91 -32.36 5.60
N MET A 69 -17.20 -32.27 4.28
CA MET A 69 -16.91 -31.08 3.44
C MET A 69 -18.01 -30.02 3.50
N ARG A 70 -19.10 -30.26 4.22
CA ARG A 70 -20.16 -29.27 4.45
C ARG A 70 -19.57 -28.03 5.13
N GLY A 71 -19.86 -26.85 4.58
CA GLY A 71 -19.29 -25.57 5.03
C GLY A 71 -17.99 -25.17 4.33
N TYR A 72 -17.36 -26.09 3.59
CA TYR A 72 -16.15 -25.84 2.79
C TYR A 72 -16.41 -25.96 1.28
N ALA A 73 -17.36 -26.82 0.89
CA ALA A 73 -17.77 -27.02 -0.50
C ALA A 73 -19.28 -27.30 -0.61
N THR A 74 -19.77 -27.33 -1.84
CA THR A 74 -21.11 -27.83 -2.21
C THR A 74 -21.01 -29.13 -3.02
N LYS A 75 -22.05 -29.97 -2.94
CA LYS A 75 -22.10 -31.28 -3.61
C LYS A 75 -22.45 -31.10 -5.08
N GLN A 76 -21.64 -31.66 -5.99
CA GLN A 76 -21.84 -31.55 -7.43
C GLN A 76 -21.69 -32.92 -8.10
N TRP A 77 -22.68 -33.35 -8.88
CA TRP A 77 -22.54 -34.53 -9.74
C TRP A 77 -21.65 -34.21 -10.94
N TYR A 78 -20.70 -35.07 -11.26
CA TYR A 78 -19.85 -34.93 -12.44
C TYR A 78 -19.54 -36.30 -13.04
N GLU A 79 -19.63 -36.39 -14.36
CA GLU A 79 -19.30 -37.60 -15.11
C GLU A 79 -17.84 -37.53 -15.55
N ALA A 80 -17.00 -38.27 -14.83
CA ALA A 80 -15.60 -38.43 -15.15
C ALA A 80 -15.41 -39.59 -16.14
N HIS A 81 -14.18 -39.76 -16.61
CA HIS A 81 -13.82 -40.78 -17.60
C HIS A 81 -14.00 -42.23 -17.09
N ASP A 82 -14.12 -42.41 -15.77
CA ASP A 82 -14.32 -43.68 -15.07
C ASP A 82 -15.75 -43.84 -14.49
N GLY A 83 -16.65 -42.90 -14.75
CA GLY A 83 -18.05 -42.93 -14.32
C GLY A 83 -18.54 -41.65 -13.63
N GLY A 84 -19.83 -41.59 -13.33
CA GLY A 84 -20.44 -40.48 -12.59
C GLY A 84 -20.30 -40.63 -11.07
N GLU A 85 -19.71 -39.64 -10.41
CA GLU A 85 -19.65 -39.55 -8.94
C GLU A 85 -19.95 -38.12 -8.47
N TYR A 86 -20.21 -37.96 -7.18
CA TYR A 86 -20.31 -36.64 -6.56
C TYR A 86 -18.92 -36.10 -6.18
N TYR A 87 -18.63 -34.89 -6.60
CA TYR A 87 -17.43 -34.12 -6.33
C TYR A 87 -17.74 -32.85 -5.52
N CYS A 88 -16.70 -32.27 -4.93
CA CYS A 88 -16.77 -30.96 -4.31
C CYS A 88 -16.81 -29.85 -5.38
N ARG A 89 -17.69 -28.87 -5.17
CA ARG A 89 -17.70 -27.57 -5.86
C ARG A 89 -17.34 -26.47 -4.86
N PHE A 90 -16.32 -25.69 -5.19
CA PHE A 90 -15.82 -24.59 -4.37
C PHE A 90 -16.33 -23.25 -4.90
N SER A 91 -16.60 -22.31 -3.99
CA SER A 91 -17.07 -20.97 -4.32
C SER A 91 -15.96 -20.04 -4.81
N SER A 92 -14.71 -20.35 -4.47
CA SER A 92 -13.52 -19.56 -4.82
C SER A 92 -12.25 -20.41 -4.73
N VAL A 93 -11.12 -19.87 -5.19
CA VAL A 93 -9.78 -20.48 -5.07
C VAL A 93 -9.37 -20.64 -3.60
N GLU A 94 -9.71 -19.66 -2.76
CA GLU A 94 -9.47 -19.68 -1.32
C GLU A 94 -10.28 -20.80 -0.65
N ALA A 95 -11.56 -20.94 -1.03
CA ALA A 95 -12.41 -22.01 -0.55
C ALA A 95 -11.88 -23.39 -0.99
N PHE A 96 -11.34 -23.50 -2.20
CA PHE A 96 -10.67 -24.72 -2.66
C PHE A 96 -9.43 -25.05 -1.82
N VAL A 97 -8.50 -24.12 -1.62
CA VAL A 97 -7.27 -24.39 -0.85
C VAL A 97 -7.60 -24.79 0.59
N LYS A 98 -8.49 -24.03 1.25
CA LYS A 98 -8.97 -24.36 2.60
C LYS A 98 -9.68 -25.71 2.64
N GLY A 99 -10.51 -25.98 1.63
CA GLY A 99 -11.22 -27.23 1.47
C GLY A 99 -10.31 -28.44 1.23
N TYR A 100 -9.25 -28.29 0.44
CA TYR A 100 -8.25 -29.33 0.21
C TYR A 100 -7.55 -29.71 1.51
N TRP A 101 -7.03 -28.71 2.24
CA TRP A 101 -6.35 -28.96 3.51
C TRP A 101 -7.31 -29.53 4.56
N LYS A 102 -8.59 -29.14 4.55
CA LYS A 102 -9.61 -29.79 5.38
C LYS A 102 -9.86 -31.24 4.96
N PHE A 103 -9.92 -31.52 3.65
CA PHE A 103 -10.22 -32.85 3.12
C PHE A 103 -9.21 -33.91 3.60
N ILE A 104 -7.92 -33.57 3.58
CA ILE A 104 -6.86 -34.49 4.00
C ILE A 104 -6.79 -34.70 5.52
N THR A 105 -7.54 -33.95 6.34
CA THR A 105 -7.63 -34.23 7.79
C THR A 105 -8.48 -35.47 8.13
N ARG A 106 -9.10 -36.07 7.13
CA ARG A 106 -10.07 -37.15 7.31
C ARG A 106 -9.44 -38.51 7.06
N ALA A 107 -10.04 -39.55 7.62
CA ALA A 107 -9.75 -40.91 7.18
C ALA A 107 -10.05 -41.08 5.67
N PRO A 108 -9.22 -41.83 4.92
CA PRO A 108 -8.03 -42.59 5.36
C PRO A 108 -6.70 -41.81 5.44
N TYR A 109 -6.69 -40.49 5.22
CA TYR A 109 -5.47 -39.65 5.24
C TYR A 109 -5.01 -39.24 6.66
N THR A 110 -5.62 -39.77 7.71
CA THR A 110 -5.24 -39.48 9.10
C THR A 110 -3.75 -39.71 9.31
N SER A 111 -3.08 -38.83 10.06
CA SER A 111 -1.64 -38.88 10.35
C SER A 111 -0.71 -38.41 9.23
N TRP A 112 -1.24 -37.82 8.14
CA TRP A 112 -0.41 -37.19 7.10
C TRP A 112 0.54 -36.13 7.67
N GLU A 113 0.18 -35.47 8.78
CA GLU A 113 0.99 -34.45 9.45
C GLU A 113 2.36 -34.97 9.92
N ASN A 114 2.52 -36.29 10.07
CA ASN A 114 3.78 -36.93 10.42
C ASN A 114 4.70 -37.19 9.20
N HIS A 115 4.21 -36.93 7.99
CA HIS A 115 4.88 -37.21 6.71
C HIS A 115 5.19 -35.91 5.97
N THR A 116 5.89 -34.97 6.62
CA THR A 116 6.05 -33.59 6.10
C THR A 116 7.50 -33.15 5.96
N SER A 117 8.46 -34.03 6.23
CA SER A 117 9.89 -33.70 6.25
C SER A 117 10.46 -33.47 4.86
N SER A 118 9.79 -33.95 3.80
CA SER A 118 10.07 -33.60 2.41
C SER A 118 8.80 -33.68 1.54
N PRO A 119 8.80 -33.07 0.32
CA PRO A 119 7.69 -33.22 -0.62
C PRO A 119 7.42 -34.68 -1.00
N GLU A 120 8.49 -35.48 -1.14
CA GLU A 120 8.44 -36.91 -1.46
C GLU A 120 7.72 -37.68 -0.35
N GLU A 121 8.12 -37.49 0.92
CA GLU A 121 7.51 -38.21 2.05
C GLU A 121 6.00 -37.96 2.13
N TYR A 122 5.57 -36.71 1.93
CA TYR A 122 4.16 -36.36 1.93
C TYR A 122 3.40 -37.02 0.78
N ILE A 123 3.94 -36.96 -0.46
CA ILE A 123 3.29 -37.56 -1.64
C ILE A 123 3.30 -39.09 -1.58
N GLU A 124 4.33 -39.71 -1.03
CA GLU A 124 4.38 -41.15 -0.78
C GLU A 124 3.21 -41.55 0.13
N PHE A 125 3.00 -40.82 1.23
CA PHE A 125 1.88 -41.09 2.14
C PHE A 125 0.51 -40.85 1.49
N ILE A 126 0.25 -39.65 0.98
CA ILE A 126 -1.09 -39.33 0.47
C ILE A 126 -1.38 -40.03 -0.86
N GLY A 127 -0.37 -40.26 -1.69
CA GLY A 127 -0.51 -40.75 -3.06
C GLY A 127 -0.97 -42.19 -3.15
N GLU A 128 -0.47 -43.07 -2.26
CA GLU A 128 -0.94 -44.46 -2.15
C GLU A 128 -2.44 -44.54 -1.86
N ILE A 129 -2.92 -43.60 -1.04
CA ILE A 129 -4.32 -43.49 -0.65
C ILE A 129 -5.16 -42.84 -1.77
N TYR A 130 -4.61 -41.79 -2.39
CA TYR A 130 -5.30 -40.95 -3.37
C TYR A 130 -5.54 -41.67 -4.70
N ALA A 131 -4.51 -42.34 -5.20
CA ALA A 131 -4.54 -43.08 -6.45
C ALA A 131 -3.51 -44.24 -6.38
N PRO A 132 -3.91 -45.46 -5.97
CA PRO A 132 -3.01 -46.58 -5.70
C PRO A 132 -2.30 -47.17 -6.94
N GLN A 133 -2.26 -46.44 -8.07
CA GLN A 133 -1.52 -46.85 -9.25
C GLN A 133 -0.02 -46.67 -9.02
N GLN A 134 0.76 -47.70 -9.35
CA GLN A 134 2.21 -47.79 -9.12
C GLN A 134 3.05 -46.64 -9.72
N ASN A 135 2.47 -45.83 -10.62
CA ASN A 135 3.15 -44.72 -11.29
C ASN A 135 2.60 -43.33 -10.90
N TYR A 136 1.64 -43.25 -9.97
CA TYR A 136 1.05 -41.96 -9.58
C TYR A 136 2.07 -41.07 -8.85
N ILE A 137 2.73 -41.61 -7.82
CA ILE A 137 3.76 -40.90 -7.05
C ILE A 137 4.84 -40.35 -7.98
N ASN A 138 5.36 -41.17 -8.89
CA ASN A 138 6.37 -40.75 -9.88
C ASN A 138 5.90 -39.59 -10.77
N LYS A 139 4.64 -39.61 -11.22
CA LYS A 139 4.06 -38.53 -12.04
C LYS A 139 3.96 -37.22 -11.26
N VAL A 140 3.59 -37.29 -9.98
CA VAL A 140 3.51 -36.10 -9.11
C VAL A 140 4.92 -35.59 -8.79
N SER A 141 5.86 -36.45 -8.38
CA SER A 141 7.23 -36.04 -8.05
C SER A 141 7.99 -35.45 -9.23
N ALA A 142 7.72 -35.91 -10.45
CA ALA A 142 8.28 -35.31 -11.67
C ALA A 142 7.88 -33.84 -11.88
N LEU A 143 6.82 -33.36 -11.22
CA LEU A 143 6.34 -31.99 -11.29
C LEU A 143 6.89 -31.09 -10.17
N PHE A 144 7.69 -31.62 -9.23
CA PHE A 144 8.29 -30.82 -8.15
C PHE A 144 9.10 -29.63 -8.67
N PRO A 145 9.93 -29.74 -9.72
CA PRO A 145 10.64 -28.58 -10.27
C PRO A 145 9.69 -27.52 -10.85
N GLU A 146 8.57 -27.92 -11.46
CA GLU A 146 7.56 -27.00 -11.99
C GLU A 146 6.81 -26.31 -10.85
N ALA A 147 6.36 -27.05 -9.84
CA ALA A 147 5.71 -26.47 -8.66
C ALA A 147 6.66 -25.55 -7.90
N GLN A 148 7.91 -25.97 -7.70
CA GLN A 148 8.93 -25.13 -7.08
C GLN A 148 9.22 -23.89 -7.93
N SER A 149 9.26 -24.01 -9.26
CA SER A 149 9.33 -22.85 -10.15
C SER A 149 8.10 -21.95 -9.97
N LEU A 150 6.87 -22.45 -9.95
CA LEU A 150 5.67 -21.62 -9.74
C LEU A 150 5.64 -20.93 -8.36
N LEU A 151 6.20 -21.57 -7.33
CA LEU A 151 6.32 -21.03 -5.97
C LEU A 151 7.48 -20.03 -5.85
N ASN A 152 8.59 -20.27 -6.57
CA ASN A 152 9.82 -19.47 -6.52
C ASN A 152 9.92 -18.38 -7.60
N THR A 153 9.15 -18.49 -8.68
CA THR A 153 9.10 -17.51 -9.76
C THR A 153 8.62 -16.22 -9.12
N SER A 154 9.52 -15.25 -9.00
CA SER A 154 9.17 -13.84 -8.91
C SER A 154 8.12 -13.60 -9.99
N GLY A 155 6.88 -13.43 -9.58
CA GLY A 155 5.75 -13.58 -10.48
C GLY A 155 5.84 -12.53 -11.57
N SER A 156 5.91 -12.97 -12.82
CA SER A 156 5.25 -12.24 -13.90
C SER A 156 3.84 -11.91 -13.43
N SER A 157 3.63 -10.62 -13.21
CA SER A 157 2.39 -10.00 -12.80
C SER A 157 1.36 -10.16 -13.92
N VAL A 158 0.41 -11.07 -13.73
CA VAL A 158 -0.88 -10.99 -14.43
C VAL A 158 -1.87 -10.40 -13.44
N PHE A 159 -1.92 -9.06 -13.50
CA PHE A 159 -2.93 -8.12 -13.00
C PHE A 159 -4.00 -8.66 -12.03
N SER A 160 -3.74 -8.49 -10.74
CA SER A 160 -4.75 -8.06 -9.78
C SER A 160 -4.46 -6.61 -9.42
N GLU A 161 -5.45 -5.73 -9.56
CA GLU A 161 -5.37 -4.28 -9.33
C GLU A 161 -5.17 -3.94 -7.83
N GLU A 162 -3.97 -4.17 -7.30
CA GLU A 162 -3.47 -3.41 -6.15
C GLU A 162 -2.10 -2.82 -6.53
N GLU A 163 -2.12 -1.60 -7.08
CA GLU A 163 -0.95 -0.74 -7.25
C GLU A 163 -0.43 -0.30 -5.87
N GLY A 164 0.20 -1.23 -5.14
CA GLY A 164 0.81 -0.97 -3.85
C GLY A 164 2.21 -1.56 -3.73
N ILE A 165 3.09 -0.89 -3.00
CA ILE A 165 4.37 -1.42 -2.50
C ILE A 165 4.09 -2.74 -1.78
N ALA A 166 4.68 -3.83 -2.28
CA ALA A 166 4.47 -5.16 -1.72
C ALA A 166 4.82 -5.22 -0.23
N ARG A 167 3.90 -5.76 0.59
CA ARG A 167 4.15 -6.03 2.01
C ARG A 167 5.34 -6.98 2.17
N PRO A 168 6.39 -6.63 2.93
CA PRO A 168 7.51 -7.53 3.12
C PRO A 168 7.11 -8.76 3.94
N THR A 169 7.91 -9.82 3.85
CA THR A 169 7.71 -11.00 4.71
C THR A 169 7.95 -10.62 6.18
N ILE A 170 6.90 -10.72 6.99
CA ILE A 170 6.89 -10.31 8.39
C ILE A 170 6.47 -11.51 9.22
N ALA A 171 7.35 -11.99 10.10
CA ALA A 171 7.00 -13.02 11.07
C ALA A 171 6.26 -12.39 12.26
N TRP A 172 5.31 -13.11 12.86
CA TRP A 172 4.59 -12.66 14.05
C TRP A 172 5.13 -13.33 15.32
N ASN A 173 5.42 -12.53 16.35
CA ASN A 173 5.76 -13.01 17.69
C ASN A 173 5.37 -11.98 18.76
N PRO A 174 4.19 -12.11 19.40
CA PRO A 174 3.59 -11.04 20.16
C PRO A 174 4.33 -10.68 21.45
N SER A 175 4.36 -9.38 21.75
CA SER A 175 4.63 -8.83 23.08
C SER A 175 3.33 -8.63 23.86
N PRO A 176 3.29 -8.89 25.18
CA PRO A 176 2.16 -8.53 26.03
C PRO A 176 2.18 -7.05 26.49
N ASN A 177 3.20 -6.28 26.13
CA ASN A 177 3.41 -4.90 26.60
C ASN A 177 2.86 -3.88 25.60
N TYR A 178 1.54 -3.72 25.53
CA TYR A 178 0.91 -2.74 24.66
C TYR A 178 -0.37 -2.18 25.31
N THR A 179 -0.85 -1.07 24.78
CA THR A 179 -2.22 -0.59 25.05
C THR A 179 -3.08 -0.98 23.87
N SER A 180 -4.23 -1.64 24.12
CA SER A 180 -5.11 -2.03 23.03
C SER A 180 -5.72 -0.80 22.34
N GLY A 181 -5.72 -0.83 21.01
CA GLY A 181 -6.16 0.27 20.17
C GLY A 181 -5.20 1.46 20.13
N ARG A 182 -5.57 2.43 19.30
CA ARG A 182 -4.99 3.77 19.24
C ARG A 182 -6.10 4.78 19.02
N ASN A 183 -5.95 5.97 19.60
CA ASN A 183 -6.95 7.05 19.52
C ASN A 183 -6.61 8.09 18.44
N THR A 184 -5.55 7.85 17.66
CA THR A 184 -5.08 8.72 16.58
C THR A 184 -4.62 7.86 15.41
N ASP A 185 -4.62 8.45 14.22
CA ASP A 185 -4.01 7.82 13.05
C ASP A 185 -2.49 7.67 13.25
N ILE A 186 -1.93 6.66 12.58
CA ILE A 186 -0.48 6.48 12.49
C ILE A 186 0.04 7.48 11.47
N ASP A 187 0.89 8.40 11.91
CA ASP A 187 1.43 9.45 11.04
C ASP A 187 2.96 9.56 11.12
N THR A 188 3.61 8.69 11.89
CA THR A 188 5.04 8.77 12.21
C THR A 188 5.65 7.37 12.30
N ILE A 189 6.85 7.18 11.75
CA ILE A 189 7.68 5.99 11.97
C ILE A 189 8.90 6.42 12.79
N PHE A 190 9.12 5.80 13.94
CA PHE A 190 10.35 5.97 14.71
C PHE A 190 11.33 4.83 14.44
N ILE A 191 12.54 5.22 14.08
CA ILE A 191 13.68 4.33 13.88
C ILE A 191 14.49 4.27 15.17
N HIS A 192 14.67 3.04 15.67
CA HIS A 192 15.44 2.71 16.87
C HIS A 192 16.54 1.70 16.55
N ASN A 193 17.55 1.63 17.42
CA ASN A 193 18.43 0.48 17.51
C ASN A 193 18.24 -0.23 18.84
N THR A 194 18.47 -1.54 18.84
CA THR A 194 18.60 -2.33 20.06
C THR A 194 19.96 -2.09 20.71
N TYR A 195 20.13 -2.50 21.97
CA TYR A 195 21.43 -2.60 22.65
C TYR A 195 21.81 -4.07 22.90
N GLY A 196 21.31 -4.97 22.06
CA GLY A 196 21.37 -6.41 22.26
C GLY A 196 20.92 -7.16 21.01
N SER A 197 21.11 -8.48 21.02
CA SER A 197 20.76 -9.31 19.87
C SER A 197 19.26 -9.30 19.58
N PHE A 198 18.91 -9.73 18.38
CA PHE A 198 17.54 -9.89 17.91
C PHE A 198 16.73 -10.79 18.86
N GLY A 199 17.26 -11.99 19.17
CA GLY A 199 16.64 -12.92 20.12
C GLY A 199 16.52 -12.36 21.54
N GLY A 200 17.54 -11.63 22.01
CA GLY A 200 17.52 -10.99 23.33
C GLY A 200 16.46 -9.91 23.44
N THR A 201 16.32 -9.07 22.41
CA THR A 201 15.33 -7.99 22.34
C THR A 201 13.91 -8.55 22.37
N ILE A 202 13.65 -9.59 21.57
CA ILE A 202 12.36 -10.28 21.51
C ILE A 202 12.01 -10.85 22.89
N SER A 203 12.94 -11.59 23.50
CA SER A 203 12.77 -12.18 24.84
C SER A 203 12.47 -11.11 25.89
N TRP A 204 13.12 -9.95 25.81
CA TRP A 204 12.87 -8.83 26.72
C TRP A 204 11.49 -8.21 26.54
N PHE A 205 11.06 -7.96 25.30
CA PHE A 205 9.74 -7.41 24.99
C PHE A 205 8.60 -8.36 25.38
N GLN A 206 8.84 -9.66 25.48
CA GLN A 206 7.84 -10.63 25.96
C GLN A 206 7.65 -10.63 27.49
N GLN A 207 8.56 -10.04 28.25
CA GLN A 207 8.45 -10.00 29.70
C GLN A 207 7.53 -8.85 30.14
N LYS A 208 6.40 -9.15 30.80
CA LYS A 208 5.45 -8.12 31.30
C LYS A 208 6.07 -7.08 32.25
N ARG A 209 7.23 -7.39 32.84
CA ARG A 209 8.00 -6.49 33.71
C ARG A 209 8.84 -5.47 32.94
N SER A 210 9.12 -5.69 31.65
CA SER A 210 9.94 -4.77 30.86
C SER A 210 9.23 -3.44 30.63
N LYS A 211 7.89 -3.46 30.51
CA LYS A 211 7.05 -2.28 30.25
C LYS A 211 7.48 -1.50 29.01
N VAL A 212 8.10 -2.19 28.05
CA VAL A 212 8.53 -1.65 26.76
C VAL A 212 8.27 -2.66 25.66
N SER A 213 8.07 -2.16 24.45
CA SER A 213 7.83 -2.94 23.23
C SER A 213 8.01 -2.06 22.00
N ALA A 214 8.30 -2.66 20.86
CA ALA A 214 8.15 -2.02 19.55
C ALA A 214 7.13 -2.77 18.68
N HIS A 215 6.71 -2.15 17.58
CA HIS A 215 5.84 -2.82 16.61
C HIS A 215 6.64 -3.83 15.80
N TYR A 216 7.85 -3.46 15.38
CA TYR A 216 8.73 -4.29 14.56
C TYR A 216 10.15 -4.37 15.13
N VAL A 217 10.80 -5.51 14.92
CA VAL A 217 12.22 -5.74 15.17
C VAL A 217 12.85 -6.30 13.88
N ILE A 218 14.00 -5.79 13.47
CA ILE A 218 14.74 -6.23 12.28
C ILE A 218 16.09 -6.79 12.70
N SER A 219 16.40 -8.02 12.28
CA SER A 219 17.70 -8.64 12.53
C SER A 219 18.80 -8.12 11.60
N ARG A 220 20.06 -8.37 11.95
CA ARG A 220 21.21 -8.09 11.08
C ARG A 220 21.16 -8.85 9.74
N GLN A 221 20.43 -9.96 9.65
CA GLN A 221 20.19 -10.71 8.41
C GLN A 221 18.92 -10.27 7.65
N GLY A 222 18.25 -9.19 8.08
CA GLY A 222 17.08 -8.65 7.40
C GLY A 222 15.76 -9.36 7.71
N LYS A 223 15.71 -10.19 8.76
CA LYS A 223 14.45 -10.81 9.21
C LYS A 223 13.60 -9.75 9.91
N ILE A 224 12.38 -9.54 9.43
CA ILE A 224 11.40 -8.63 10.05
C ILE A 224 10.46 -9.44 10.93
N LEU A 225 10.32 -9.01 12.19
CA LEU A 225 9.39 -9.60 13.15
C LEU A 225 8.46 -8.53 13.71
N GLN A 226 7.16 -8.75 13.64
CA GLN A 226 6.15 -7.91 14.26
C GLN A 226 5.78 -8.46 15.64
N MET A 227 5.78 -7.58 16.65
CA MET A 227 5.52 -7.92 18.05
C MET A 227 4.28 -7.24 18.62
N VAL A 228 3.86 -6.12 18.07
CA VAL A 228 2.59 -5.45 18.41
C VAL A 228 1.88 -5.15 17.10
N LYS A 229 0.57 -5.41 17.07
CA LYS A 229 -0.26 -5.08 15.89
C LYS A 229 -0.22 -3.58 15.66
N ASP A 230 -0.28 -3.15 14.41
CA ASP A 230 -0.24 -1.73 14.11
C ASP A 230 -1.44 -0.99 14.73
N GLU A 231 -2.61 -1.64 14.84
CA GLU A 231 -3.83 -1.06 15.42
C GLU A 231 -3.74 -0.88 16.94
N ASP A 232 -2.78 -1.51 17.60
CA ASP A 232 -2.50 -1.37 19.02
C ASP A 232 -1.34 -0.39 19.25
N THR A 233 -1.21 0.14 20.46
CA THR A 233 -0.17 1.11 20.81
C THR A 233 1.00 0.43 21.52
N ALA A 234 2.13 0.24 20.82
CA ALA A 234 3.39 -0.19 21.43
C ALA A 234 4.03 0.89 22.31
N TRP A 235 4.80 0.48 23.32
CA TRP A 235 5.47 1.39 24.27
C TRP A 235 6.97 1.56 23.96
N HIS A 236 7.32 2.42 22.99
CA HIS A 236 8.72 2.57 22.51
C HIS A 236 9.31 3.99 22.62
N ALA A 237 8.50 5.05 22.50
CA ALA A 237 9.00 6.43 22.37
C ALA A 237 9.12 7.21 23.69
N GLY A 238 8.91 6.55 24.84
CA GLY A 238 8.91 7.18 26.17
C GLY A 238 7.80 8.23 26.41
N SER A 239 6.97 8.53 25.40
CA SER A 239 5.87 9.49 25.47
C SER A 239 4.58 8.85 24.99
N ARG A 240 3.54 8.90 25.84
CA ARG A 240 2.21 8.36 25.50
C ARG A 240 1.69 8.99 24.21
N GLY A 241 1.83 10.31 24.03
CA GLY A 241 1.36 11.00 22.84
C GLY A 241 2.05 10.54 21.56
N GLN A 242 3.37 10.29 21.61
CA GLN A 242 4.12 9.79 20.45
C GLN A 242 3.80 8.31 20.17
N ASN A 243 3.70 7.48 21.21
CA ASN A 243 3.33 6.07 21.05
C ASN A 243 1.97 5.91 20.33
N HIS A 244 0.97 6.71 20.69
CA HIS A 244 -0.39 6.62 20.11
C HIS A 244 -0.46 6.90 18.60
N ARG A 245 0.52 7.62 18.04
CA ARG A 245 0.51 8.08 16.64
C ARG A 245 1.63 7.51 15.79
N SER A 246 2.44 6.60 16.34
CA SER A 246 3.62 6.10 15.65
C SER A 246 3.74 4.59 15.60
N ILE A 247 4.54 4.14 14.63
CA ILE A 247 5.11 2.80 14.55
C ILE A 247 6.56 2.89 15.01
N GLY A 248 7.00 1.92 15.81
CA GLY A 248 8.37 1.82 16.31
C GLY A 248 9.06 0.61 15.69
N ILE A 249 10.23 0.83 15.08
CA ILE A 249 11.03 -0.20 14.42
C ILE A 249 12.41 -0.27 15.09
N GLU A 250 12.72 -1.41 15.71
CA GLU A 250 13.99 -1.69 16.37
C GLU A 250 14.94 -2.43 15.42
N HIS A 251 16.15 -1.89 15.23
CA HIS A 251 17.19 -2.51 14.40
C HIS A 251 18.25 -3.18 15.27
N GLU A 252 18.55 -4.45 15.01
CA GLU A 252 19.53 -5.20 15.78
C GLU A 252 20.92 -4.55 15.72
N ALA A 253 21.37 -4.03 16.85
CA ALA A 253 22.72 -3.54 17.04
C ALA A 253 23.21 -3.83 18.47
N THR A 254 24.53 -3.90 18.61
CA THR A 254 25.22 -3.98 19.90
C THR A 254 26.37 -2.98 19.92
N GLU A 255 26.98 -2.74 21.07
CA GLU A 255 28.13 -1.81 21.14
C GLU A 255 29.30 -2.27 20.26
N THR A 256 29.43 -3.58 20.02
CA THR A 256 30.44 -4.21 19.17
C THR A 256 30.00 -4.40 17.73
N GLU A 257 28.70 -4.44 17.45
CA GLU A 257 28.13 -4.63 16.11
C GLU A 257 27.26 -3.44 15.71
N ARG A 258 27.93 -2.34 15.39
CA ARG A 258 27.32 -1.07 14.96
C ARG A 258 27.02 -1.04 13.46
N GLY A 259 26.27 -0.03 13.04
CA GLY A 259 25.90 0.23 11.66
C GLY A 259 24.83 -0.73 11.14
N MET A 260 24.19 -0.35 10.02
CA MET A 260 23.32 -1.26 9.29
C MET A 260 24.12 -2.23 8.44
N THR A 261 23.74 -3.51 8.45
CA THR A 261 24.16 -4.45 7.41
C THR A 261 23.32 -4.18 6.14
N PRO A 262 23.80 -4.57 4.94
CA PRO A 262 23.01 -4.43 3.72
C PRO A 262 21.65 -5.13 3.78
N ALA A 263 21.58 -6.31 4.43
CA ALA A 263 20.34 -7.06 4.58
C ALA A 263 19.34 -6.36 5.52
N MET A 264 19.84 -5.79 6.63
CA MET A 264 19.02 -5.02 7.56
C MET A 264 18.54 -3.70 6.94
N GLU A 265 19.40 -2.99 6.21
CA GLU A 265 19.05 -1.77 5.49
C GLU A 265 17.97 -2.03 4.45
N LYS A 266 18.14 -3.06 3.61
CA LYS A 266 17.13 -3.46 2.61
C LYS A 266 15.78 -3.80 3.25
N ALA A 267 15.79 -4.55 4.34
CA ALA A 267 14.58 -4.91 5.08
C ALA A 267 13.91 -3.67 5.71
N SER A 268 14.70 -2.77 6.29
CA SER A 268 14.25 -1.52 6.87
C SER A 268 13.59 -0.61 5.84
N LEU A 269 14.25 -0.39 4.70
CA LEU A 269 13.70 0.41 3.60
C LEU A 269 12.41 -0.20 3.04
N SER A 270 12.35 -1.52 2.88
CA SER A 270 11.16 -2.22 2.39
C SER A 270 9.98 -2.10 3.36
N LEU A 271 10.24 -2.28 4.65
CA LEU A 271 9.24 -2.13 5.70
C LEU A 271 8.76 -0.68 5.82
N CYS A 272 9.67 0.28 5.85
CA CYS A 272 9.35 1.70 5.91
C CYS A 272 8.52 2.14 4.70
N ARG A 273 8.91 1.75 3.48
CA ARG A 273 8.13 2.06 2.27
C ARG A 273 6.71 1.48 2.32
N TRP A 274 6.57 0.21 2.69
CA TRP A 274 5.24 -0.41 2.83
C TRP A 274 4.40 0.29 3.92
N LEU A 275 4.98 0.61 5.08
CA LEU A 275 4.28 1.34 6.14
C LEU A 275 3.94 2.77 5.73
N MET A 276 4.84 3.44 5.01
CA MET A 276 4.63 4.79 4.47
C MET A 276 3.49 4.81 3.48
N GLU A 277 3.35 3.80 2.64
CA GLU A 277 2.22 3.70 1.74
C GLU A 277 0.93 3.31 2.50
N LYS A 278 0.99 2.26 3.33
CA LYS A 278 -0.16 1.77 4.11
C LYS A 278 -0.80 2.84 4.97
N TYR A 279 0.02 3.72 5.55
CA TYR A 279 -0.42 4.78 6.46
C TYR A 279 -0.24 6.19 5.90
N GLU A 280 0.18 6.30 4.64
CA GLU A 280 0.43 7.56 3.94
C GLU A 280 1.33 8.53 4.71
N ILE A 281 2.37 7.96 5.33
CA ILE A 281 3.38 8.68 6.10
C ILE A 281 4.37 9.28 5.12
N SER A 282 4.52 10.61 5.13
CA SER A 282 5.54 11.26 4.32
C SER A 282 6.94 10.92 4.83
N VAL A 283 7.94 10.88 3.96
CA VAL A 283 9.34 10.60 4.34
C VAL A 283 9.85 11.49 5.47
N GLY A 284 9.38 12.74 5.55
CA GLY A 284 9.72 13.67 6.62
C GLY A 284 9.20 13.27 8.01
N LYS A 285 8.29 12.29 8.09
CA LYS A 285 7.74 11.70 9.31
C LYS A 285 8.35 10.34 9.64
N VAL A 286 9.38 9.92 8.91
CA VAL A 286 10.32 8.88 9.36
C VAL A 286 11.40 9.59 10.18
N LEU A 287 11.40 9.37 11.49
CA LEU A 287 12.17 10.13 12.46
C LEU A 287 13.07 9.20 13.30
N PRO A 288 14.26 9.65 13.70
CA PRO A 288 15.07 8.96 14.69
C PRO A 288 14.55 9.29 16.10
N HIS A 289 14.75 8.39 17.06
CA HIS A 289 14.33 8.60 18.45
C HIS A 289 15.41 9.28 19.29
N ARG A 290 15.94 10.43 18.86
CA ARG A 290 17.07 11.13 19.50
C ARG A 290 16.77 12.58 19.91
N SER A 291 17.44 13.03 20.97
CA SER A 291 17.25 14.35 21.59
C SER A 291 17.65 15.54 20.71
N ASP A 292 18.63 15.33 19.83
CA ASP A 292 19.22 16.32 18.91
C ASP A 292 18.49 16.42 17.55
N TRP A 293 17.37 15.71 17.36
CA TRP A 293 16.51 15.80 16.17
C TRP A 293 15.32 16.77 16.34
N GLY A 294 15.38 17.66 17.34
CA GLY A 294 14.34 18.66 17.59
C GLY A 294 13.08 18.14 18.30
N GLY A 295 13.12 16.93 18.86
CA GLY A 295 12.06 16.37 19.72
C GLY A 295 12.43 16.37 21.20
N SER A 296 11.44 16.41 22.10
CA SER A 296 11.65 16.28 23.56
C SER A 296 11.92 14.83 24.00
N PHE A 297 12.89 14.17 23.36
CA PHE A 297 13.33 12.82 23.70
C PHE A 297 14.58 12.90 24.58
N ASN A 298 14.71 12.00 25.57
CA ASN A 298 15.88 11.91 26.43
C ASN A 298 16.70 10.66 26.11
N THR A 299 17.21 10.58 24.88
CA THR A 299 17.94 9.42 24.35
C THR A 299 18.74 9.82 23.12
N SER A 300 19.81 9.08 22.81
CA SER A 300 20.62 9.23 21.59
C SER A 300 20.28 8.17 20.53
N CYS A 301 19.29 7.30 20.77
CA CYS A 301 18.85 6.28 19.83
C CYS A 301 18.42 6.92 18.48
N PRO A 302 18.84 6.46 17.30
CA PRO A 302 19.50 5.19 17.05
C PRO A 302 21.03 5.30 16.81
N ASN A 303 21.79 5.83 17.78
CA ASN A 303 23.23 6.08 17.66
C ASN A 303 24.12 4.86 17.34
N LEU A 304 23.66 3.63 17.54
CA LEU A 304 24.44 2.45 17.17
C LEU A 304 24.37 2.15 15.68
N ILE A 305 23.31 2.57 14.98
CA ILE A 305 23.16 2.36 13.52
C ILE A 305 23.34 3.65 12.71
N PHE A 306 23.12 4.82 13.32
CA PHE A 306 23.40 6.13 12.74
C PHE A 306 24.10 7.02 13.77
N ALA A 307 25.41 7.20 13.65
CA ALA A 307 26.19 8.01 14.57
C ALA A 307 25.74 9.48 14.54
N THR A 308 25.45 9.99 13.34
CA THR A 308 25.09 11.39 13.12
C THR A 308 23.71 11.57 12.49
N ASN A 309 23.22 12.80 12.50
CA ASN A 309 21.97 13.16 11.82
C ASN A 309 22.12 13.06 10.30
N GLU A 310 23.31 13.36 9.76
CA GLU A 310 23.63 13.29 8.34
C GLU A 310 23.54 11.85 7.82
N GLU A 311 24.06 10.87 8.57
CA GLU A 311 23.93 9.45 8.22
C GLU A 311 22.47 8.99 8.18
N PHE A 312 21.67 9.41 9.17
CA PHE A 312 20.24 9.11 9.18
C PHE A 312 19.51 9.79 8.01
N ILE A 313 19.84 11.05 7.68
CA ILE A 313 19.26 11.77 6.53
C ILE A 313 19.59 11.04 5.23
N ALA A 314 20.84 10.64 5.04
CA ALA A 314 21.28 9.92 3.84
C ALA A 314 20.53 8.60 3.67
N TRP A 315 20.37 7.82 4.74
CA TRP A 315 19.56 6.60 4.71
C TRP A 315 18.07 6.89 4.43
N ARG A 316 17.50 7.88 5.12
CA ARG A 316 16.08 8.25 4.98
C ARG A 316 15.77 8.75 3.58
N ASP A 317 16.69 9.46 2.94
CA ASP A 317 16.51 9.98 1.59
C ASP A 317 16.40 8.87 0.55
N GLN A 318 16.97 7.68 0.80
CA GLN A 318 16.74 6.50 -0.05
C GLN A 318 15.25 6.09 -0.09
N LEU A 319 14.43 6.46 0.91
CA LEU A 319 12.97 6.21 0.89
C LEU A 319 12.24 7.07 -0.15
N LYS A 320 12.87 8.13 -0.66
CA LYS A 320 12.34 8.98 -1.75
C LYS A 320 12.54 8.36 -3.13
N GLU A 321 13.54 7.50 -3.27
CA GLU A 321 13.88 6.88 -4.55
C GLU A 321 12.85 5.79 -4.88
N GLU A 322 12.14 5.97 -6.01
CA GLU A 322 11.31 4.94 -6.63
C GLU A 322 12.20 3.75 -6.99
N VAL A 323 11.94 2.59 -6.37
CA VAL A 323 12.67 1.37 -6.70
C VAL A 323 12.14 0.85 -8.04
N PHE A 324 12.77 1.25 -9.14
CA PHE A 324 12.70 0.48 -10.38
C PHE A 324 13.57 -0.77 -10.20
N THR A 325 12.93 -1.91 -9.96
CA THR A 325 13.60 -3.21 -10.07
C THR A 325 13.73 -3.55 -11.55
N MET A 326 14.92 -3.42 -12.11
CA MET A 326 15.24 -4.09 -13.37
C MET A 326 15.49 -5.58 -13.07
N GLU A 327 14.64 -6.46 -13.58
CA GLU A 327 14.93 -7.89 -13.64
C GLU A 327 15.97 -8.15 -14.74
N GLY A 328 17.14 -8.66 -14.35
CA GLY A 328 18.11 -9.24 -15.28
C GLY A 328 19.58 -8.95 -14.93
N ASN A 329 20.31 -10.02 -14.65
CA ASN A 329 21.75 -10.14 -14.47
C ASN A 329 22.35 -9.71 -13.11
N SER A 330 22.70 -10.75 -12.35
CA SER A 330 23.69 -10.75 -11.28
C SER A 330 25.07 -10.44 -11.84
N GLU A 331 25.43 -9.16 -11.88
CA GLU A 331 26.79 -8.60 -11.80
C GLU A 331 26.68 -7.15 -12.24
N LEU A 332 26.50 -6.21 -11.30
CA LEU A 332 26.76 -4.76 -11.43
C LEU A 332 26.21 -4.06 -10.19
N THR A 333 26.90 -4.20 -9.06
CA THR A 333 26.78 -3.24 -7.95
C THR A 333 28.06 -2.45 -7.89
N LYS A 334 28.07 -1.28 -8.52
CA LYS A 334 28.61 -0.01 -8.00
C LYS A 334 28.54 1.08 -9.07
N THR A 335 28.08 2.25 -8.63
CA THR A 335 28.05 3.57 -9.29
C THR A 335 27.22 3.68 -10.58
N ALA A 336 25.97 4.11 -10.46
CA ALA A 336 25.22 4.66 -11.57
C ALA A 336 25.42 6.19 -11.62
N THR A 337 25.93 6.68 -12.76
CA THR A 337 25.96 8.09 -13.15
C THR A 337 24.94 8.25 -14.28
N TRP A 338 23.95 9.13 -14.12
CA TRP A 338 22.87 9.30 -15.09
C TRP A 338 23.33 10.10 -16.32
N LEU A 339 22.73 9.79 -17.49
CA LEU A 339 22.83 10.56 -18.74
C LEU A 339 21.44 11.11 -19.05
N GLU A 340 21.29 12.43 -19.13
CA GLU A 340 20.03 13.07 -19.54
C GLU A 340 20.10 13.51 -21.01
N LEU A 341 19.11 13.11 -21.79
CA LEU A 341 18.86 13.59 -23.15
C LEU A 341 17.85 14.73 -23.08
N PHE A 342 18.29 15.96 -23.34
CA PHE A 342 17.36 17.07 -23.50
C PHE A 342 16.89 17.14 -24.95
N ARG A 343 15.57 17.14 -25.15
CA ARG A 343 14.93 17.59 -26.39
C ARG A 343 14.03 18.78 -26.07
N VAL A 344 14.28 19.89 -26.75
CA VAL A 344 13.32 20.99 -26.89
C VAL A 344 12.72 20.89 -28.28
N GLU A 345 11.39 20.99 -28.39
CA GLU A 345 10.70 20.84 -29.66
C GLU A 345 11.15 21.93 -30.66
N GLY A 346 11.67 21.49 -31.82
CA GLY A 346 12.21 22.37 -32.85
C GLY A 346 13.70 22.73 -32.74
N GLN A 347 14.46 22.13 -31.81
CA GLN A 347 15.92 22.24 -31.76
C GLN A 347 16.60 20.88 -31.65
N ASP A 348 17.85 20.81 -32.11
CA ASP A 348 18.66 19.59 -32.09
C ASP A 348 19.02 19.17 -30.65
N PRO A 349 19.09 17.85 -30.37
CA PRO A 349 19.33 17.34 -29.02
C PRO A 349 20.75 17.68 -28.54
N ILE A 350 20.87 18.08 -27.27
CA ILE A 350 22.15 18.32 -26.60
C ILE A 350 22.35 17.22 -25.55
N LEU A 351 23.53 16.59 -25.57
CA LEU A 351 23.95 15.60 -24.58
C LEU A 351 24.79 16.30 -23.49
N ALA A 352 24.44 16.12 -22.22
CA ALA A 352 25.29 16.52 -21.09
C ALA A 352 25.54 15.31 -20.18
N ALA A 353 26.79 15.12 -19.77
CA ALA A 353 27.18 14.10 -18.81
C ALA A 353 27.86 14.76 -17.61
N TRP A 354 27.61 14.23 -16.40
CA TRP A 354 28.16 14.77 -15.16
C TRP A 354 28.96 13.68 -14.43
N SER A 355 30.14 14.02 -13.90
CA SER A 355 30.86 13.14 -12.96
C SER A 355 31.15 13.91 -11.67
N GLY A 356 30.83 13.28 -10.54
CA GLY A 356 31.03 13.89 -9.23
C GLY A 356 32.51 13.90 -8.86
N SER A 357 33.16 15.06 -9.00
CA SER A 357 34.01 15.68 -7.97
C SER A 357 34.72 16.97 -8.42
N ASP A 358 34.53 17.48 -9.65
CA ASP A 358 35.03 18.82 -10.03
C ASP A 358 34.19 19.45 -11.17
N PRO A 359 33.86 20.75 -11.14
CA PRO A 359 33.02 21.37 -12.14
C PRO A 359 33.88 21.85 -13.33
N HIS A 360 34.03 21.01 -14.35
CA HIS A 360 34.43 21.50 -15.67
C HIS A 360 33.32 21.24 -16.70
N PRO A 361 32.81 22.28 -17.39
CA PRO A 361 31.85 22.08 -18.46
C PRO A 361 32.60 21.50 -19.66
N VAL A 362 32.40 20.21 -19.96
CA VAL A 362 32.86 19.65 -21.23
C VAL A 362 31.90 20.13 -22.32
N ALA A 363 32.49 20.80 -23.31
CA ALA A 363 31.83 21.53 -24.37
C ALA A 363 30.72 20.75 -25.07
N ALA A 364 29.64 21.47 -25.41
CA ALA A 364 28.56 20.99 -26.27
C ALA A 364 29.12 20.42 -27.57
N ILE A 365 28.99 19.10 -27.76
CA ILE A 365 29.23 18.48 -29.06
C ILE A 365 27.99 18.74 -29.90
N ALA A 366 28.03 19.84 -30.66
CA ALA A 366 27.05 20.12 -31.69
C ALA A 366 27.55 19.53 -33.02
N THR A 367 27.44 18.22 -33.25
CA THR A 367 27.69 17.65 -34.59
C THR A 367 26.76 16.49 -34.93
N ASN A 368 26.34 16.49 -36.21
CA ASN A 368 25.20 15.78 -36.78
C ASN A 368 25.49 14.33 -37.23
N HIS A 369 26.49 13.65 -36.67
CA HIS A 369 26.88 12.32 -37.14
C HIS A 369 27.07 11.30 -36.02
N THR A 370 26.25 10.24 -36.06
CA THR A 370 26.25 9.08 -35.16
C THR A 370 27.61 8.39 -35.02
N THR A 371 28.47 8.52 -36.04
CA THR A 371 29.82 7.94 -36.07
C THR A 371 30.77 8.60 -35.07
N ASP A 372 30.66 9.91 -34.86
CA ASP A 372 31.54 10.68 -33.97
C ASP A 372 31.20 10.39 -32.50
N LEU A 373 29.92 10.17 -32.19
CA LEU A 373 29.46 9.75 -30.87
C LEU A 373 29.99 8.35 -30.50
N ILE A 374 29.97 7.41 -31.44
CA ILE A 374 30.50 6.05 -31.24
C ILE A 374 32.03 6.09 -31.05
N GLN A 375 32.73 6.94 -31.80
CA GLN A 375 34.18 7.11 -31.66
C GLN A 375 34.54 7.75 -30.31
N PHE A 376 33.82 8.80 -29.90
CA PHE A 376 33.99 9.47 -28.60
C PHE A 376 33.76 8.49 -27.43
N LEU A 377 32.67 7.70 -27.49
CA LEU A 377 32.37 6.69 -26.48
C LEU A 377 33.43 5.59 -26.45
N LYS A 378 34.01 5.20 -27.58
CA LYS A 378 35.11 4.21 -27.62
C LYS A 378 36.40 4.76 -27.03
N GLU A 379 36.75 6.01 -27.33
CA GLU A 379 37.98 6.65 -26.85
C GLU A 379 37.96 6.96 -25.34
N HIS A 380 36.77 7.19 -24.77
CA HIS A 380 36.61 7.55 -23.35
C HIS A 380 36.05 6.41 -22.48
N ASN A 381 35.84 5.21 -23.02
CA ASN A 381 35.44 4.00 -22.28
C ASN A 381 36.64 3.26 -21.67
N GLN A 382 37.36 3.90 -20.76
CA GLN A 382 38.61 3.35 -20.18
C GLN A 382 38.40 2.13 -19.26
N ALA A 383 37.16 1.77 -18.91
CA ALA A 383 36.87 0.69 -17.97
C ALA A 383 35.81 -0.33 -18.46
N GLY A 384 35.41 -0.30 -19.74
CA GLY A 384 34.39 -1.22 -20.26
C GLY A 384 32.95 -0.92 -19.78
N THR A 385 32.70 0.29 -19.28
CA THR A 385 31.42 0.75 -18.71
C THR A 385 30.32 0.95 -19.75
N PHE A 386 30.64 0.95 -21.05
CA PHE A 386 29.66 1.11 -22.14
C PHE A 386 29.65 -0.12 -23.06
N LEU A 387 28.48 -0.70 -23.31
CA LEU A 387 28.25 -1.71 -24.34
C LEU A 387 27.93 -1.02 -25.68
N VAL A 388 28.84 -1.14 -26.65
CA VAL A 388 28.61 -0.71 -28.04
C VAL A 388 28.31 -1.94 -28.89
N ALA A 389 27.08 -2.07 -29.40
CA ALA A 389 26.69 -3.18 -30.26
C ALA A 389 27.51 -3.19 -31.57
N SER A 390 27.96 -4.38 -31.98
CA SER A 390 28.74 -4.63 -33.20
C SER A 390 27.94 -4.38 -34.48
N VAL A 391 28.64 -3.92 -35.53
CA VAL A 391 28.12 -3.39 -36.81
C VAL A 391 27.59 -4.48 -37.76
N ASP A 392 27.78 -5.77 -37.48
CA ASP A 392 27.63 -6.84 -38.49
C ASP A 392 26.32 -7.64 -38.42
N LYS A 393 25.39 -7.29 -37.54
CA LYS A 393 23.99 -7.75 -37.65
C LYS A 393 23.06 -6.60 -37.30
N PRO A 394 22.22 -6.13 -38.25
CA PRO A 394 21.15 -5.23 -37.85
C PRO A 394 20.32 -5.97 -36.78
N PRO A 395 19.98 -5.31 -35.65
CA PRO A 395 19.01 -5.87 -34.73
C PRO A 395 17.77 -6.26 -35.54
N PRO A 396 17.05 -7.34 -35.16
CA PRO A 396 15.80 -7.66 -35.81
C PRO A 396 15.01 -6.36 -35.90
N ARG A 397 14.52 -6.05 -37.10
CA ARG A 397 13.56 -4.97 -37.30
C ARG A 397 12.53 -5.21 -36.22
N ILE A 398 12.57 -4.38 -35.18
CA ILE A 398 11.40 -4.12 -34.39
C ILE A 398 10.53 -3.49 -35.46
N ASP A 399 9.71 -4.31 -36.12
CA ASP A 399 8.51 -3.83 -36.76
C ASP A 399 7.98 -2.86 -35.75
N THR A 400 7.95 -1.59 -36.15
CA THR A 400 7.42 -0.51 -35.36
C THR A 400 6.14 -1.07 -34.77
N PHE A 401 6.22 -1.47 -33.50
CA PHE A 401 5.08 -1.37 -32.64
C PHE A 401 4.81 0.11 -32.78
N SER A 402 3.82 0.41 -33.62
CA SER A 402 2.92 1.49 -33.33
C SER A 402 2.56 1.25 -31.87
N VAL A 403 3.34 1.89 -31.02
CA VAL A 403 2.84 2.42 -29.78
C VAL A 403 1.74 3.38 -30.26
N THR A 404 0.59 2.81 -30.61
CA THR A 404 -0.64 3.35 -30.06
C THR A 404 -0.32 3.33 -28.57
N PRO A 405 -0.12 4.49 -27.95
CA PRO A 405 0.16 4.53 -26.53
C PRO A 405 -0.89 3.63 -25.89
N ALA A 406 -0.47 2.69 -25.04
CA ALA A 406 -1.34 2.38 -23.91
C ALA A 406 -1.71 3.75 -23.37
N LYS A 407 -3.00 4.11 -23.49
CA LYS A 407 -3.50 5.44 -23.14
C LYS A 407 -2.79 5.82 -21.87
N SER A 408 -1.92 6.82 -21.99
CA SER A 408 -1.38 7.45 -20.82
C SER A 408 -2.61 7.87 -20.04
N ASN A 409 -2.82 7.33 -18.84
CA ASN A 409 -3.52 8.10 -17.82
C ASN A 409 -2.56 9.18 -17.27
N LYS A 410 -1.76 9.81 -18.15
CA LYS A 410 -1.63 11.25 -18.08
C LYS A 410 -3.06 11.75 -18.21
N LEU A 411 -3.54 12.47 -17.20
CA LEU A 411 -4.59 13.44 -17.46
C LEU A 411 -4.19 14.22 -18.71
N PRO A 412 -5.15 14.60 -19.56
CA PRO A 412 -4.85 15.32 -20.79
C PRO A 412 -3.91 16.48 -20.43
N ALA A 413 -2.68 16.41 -20.92
CA ALA A 413 -1.73 17.52 -20.88
C ALA A 413 -2.27 18.76 -21.63
N ASP A 414 -3.46 18.62 -22.23
CA ASP A 414 -4.19 19.65 -22.96
C ASP A 414 -5.14 20.48 -22.07
N ASN A 415 -5.29 20.16 -20.78
CA ASN A 415 -6.16 20.95 -19.90
C ASN A 415 -5.38 22.14 -19.30
N LEU A 416 -5.20 23.17 -20.13
CA LEU A 416 -4.56 24.46 -19.81
C LEU A 416 -5.01 25.05 -18.44
N ASP A 417 -6.23 24.71 -18.01
CA ASP A 417 -6.82 25.18 -16.76
C ASP A 417 -6.28 24.49 -15.50
N LEU A 418 -5.86 23.22 -15.56
CA LEU A 418 -5.27 22.51 -14.42
C LEU A 418 -3.85 23.04 -14.12
N ALA A 419 -3.03 23.21 -15.17
CA ALA A 419 -1.70 23.80 -15.05
C ALA A 419 -1.77 25.24 -14.52
N LYS A 420 -2.75 26.03 -14.98
CA LYS A 420 -3.03 27.37 -14.42
C LYS A 420 -3.46 27.32 -12.96
N ALA A 421 -4.36 26.40 -12.59
CA ALA A 421 -4.84 26.26 -11.22
C ALA A 421 -3.72 25.89 -10.23
N LEU A 422 -2.72 25.13 -10.70
CA LEU A 422 -1.56 24.70 -9.94
C LEU A 422 -0.34 25.62 -10.06
N GLN A 423 -0.45 26.73 -10.80
CA GLN A 423 0.64 27.68 -10.94
C GLN A 423 1.02 28.29 -9.58
N GLY A 424 2.32 28.24 -9.24
CA GLY A 424 2.87 28.79 -8.00
C GLY A 424 2.88 27.83 -6.81
N PHE A 425 2.42 26.59 -6.97
CA PHE A 425 2.64 25.53 -5.98
C PHE A 425 3.97 24.80 -6.23
N SER A 426 4.56 24.24 -5.18
CA SER A 426 5.78 23.43 -5.29
C SER A 426 5.49 22.06 -5.93
N GLU A 427 6.51 21.46 -6.55
CA GLU A 427 6.38 20.13 -7.18
C GLU A 427 5.78 19.06 -6.26
N PRO A 428 6.17 18.93 -4.96
CA PRO A 428 5.54 17.95 -4.08
C PRO A 428 4.03 18.14 -3.88
N ILE A 429 3.55 19.39 -3.91
CA ILE A 429 2.12 19.70 -3.81
C ILE A 429 1.41 19.34 -5.11
N VAL A 430 2.02 19.67 -6.26
CA VAL A 430 1.50 19.29 -7.59
C VAL A 430 1.36 17.78 -7.69
N GLU A 431 2.37 17.02 -7.27
CA GLU A 431 2.32 15.56 -7.22
C GLU A 431 1.26 15.04 -6.25
N ALA A 432 1.11 15.67 -5.08
CA ALA A 432 0.07 15.30 -4.12
C ALA A 432 -1.35 15.48 -4.68
N VAL A 433 -1.58 16.55 -5.44
CA VAL A 433 -2.85 16.78 -6.14
C VAL A 433 -3.03 15.76 -7.25
N GLN A 434 -1.99 15.47 -8.02
CA GLN A 434 -2.04 14.43 -9.07
C GLN A 434 -2.43 13.07 -8.48
N ARG A 435 -1.89 12.71 -7.30
CA ARG A 435 -2.30 11.49 -6.58
C ARG A 435 -3.79 11.49 -6.25
N GLN A 436 -4.38 12.61 -5.84
CA GLN A 436 -5.84 12.70 -5.60
C GLN A 436 -6.65 12.54 -6.89
N ILE A 437 -6.16 13.08 -8.01
CA ILE A 437 -6.82 12.90 -9.31
C ILE A 437 -6.75 11.44 -9.78
N ASN A 438 -5.60 10.79 -9.58
CA ASN A 438 -5.45 9.36 -9.87
C ASN A 438 -6.39 8.53 -9.00
N ARG A 439 -6.53 8.87 -7.70
CA ARG A 439 -7.45 8.19 -6.78
C ARG A 439 -8.90 8.29 -7.22
N ILE A 440 -9.37 9.49 -7.60
CA ILE A 440 -10.78 9.63 -8.03
C ILE A 440 -11.05 8.89 -9.35
N SER A 441 -10.04 8.81 -10.23
CA SER A 441 -10.14 8.10 -11.50
C SER A 441 -10.31 6.58 -11.35
N LYS A 442 -9.99 6.00 -10.18
CA LYS A 442 -10.27 4.59 -9.88
C LYS A 442 -11.77 4.28 -9.79
N TYR A 443 -12.61 5.30 -9.58
CA TYR A 443 -14.05 5.12 -9.40
C TYR A 443 -14.86 5.39 -10.69
N SER A 444 -14.25 5.96 -11.73
CA SER A 444 -14.89 6.22 -13.03
C SER A 444 -13.85 6.60 -14.10
N GLU A 445 -14.02 6.11 -15.33
CA GLU A 445 -13.24 6.55 -16.49
C GLU A 445 -13.58 8.00 -16.91
N ASN A 446 -14.77 8.48 -16.55
CA ASN A 446 -15.27 9.81 -16.86
C ASN A 446 -15.41 10.62 -15.57
N VAL A 447 -14.29 11.13 -15.07
CA VAL A 447 -14.27 12.05 -13.92
C VAL A 447 -14.47 13.49 -14.40
N ASP A 448 -15.44 14.19 -13.82
CA ASP A 448 -15.65 15.62 -14.04
C ASP A 448 -15.45 16.40 -12.73
N LEU A 449 -14.30 17.05 -12.59
CA LEU A 449 -13.97 17.89 -11.43
C LEU A 449 -14.71 19.24 -11.43
N ASN A 450 -15.33 19.64 -12.55
CA ASN A 450 -16.07 20.90 -12.65
C ASN A 450 -17.51 20.80 -12.10
N VAL A 451 -17.93 19.60 -11.71
CA VAL A 451 -19.22 19.38 -11.07
C VAL A 451 -19.35 20.27 -9.84
N LYS A 452 -20.37 21.13 -9.83
CA LYS A 452 -20.64 22.01 -8.68
C LYS A 452 -21.00 21.19 -7.45
N THR A 453 -20.35 21.46 -6.32
CA THR A 453 -20.71 20.89 -5.02
C THR A 453 -22.08 21.39 -4.59
N ARG A 454 -23.02 20.48 -4.30
CA ARG A 454 -24.34 20.83 -3.77
C ARG A 454 -24.23 21.22 -2.30
N TYR A 455 -25.12 22.11 -1.88
CA TYR A 455 -25.27 22.54 -0.50
C TYR A 455 -26.31 21.69 0.22
N PHE A 456 -25.98 21.26 1.44
CA PHE A 456 -26.93 20.68 2.39
C PHE A 456 -26.84 21.45 3.71
N SER A 457 -27.99 21.90 4.21
CA SER A 457 -28.05 22.59 5.50
C SER A 457 -28.06 21.54 6.61
N GLN A 458 -27.43 21.83 7.75
CA GLN A 458 -27.62 20.95 8.90
C GLN A 458 -28.96 21.19 9.59
N ARG A 459 -29.61 22.33 9.33
CA ARG A 459 -30.73 22.86 10.10
C ARG A 459 -32.05 22.19 9.76
N ASP A 460 -32.14 21.57 8.59
CA ASP A 460 -33.27 20.77 8.09
C ASP A 460 -33.02 19.26 8.22
N ASN A 461 -31.94 18.86 8.92
CA ASN A 461 -31.75 17.47 9.29
C ASN A 461 -32.92 16.95 10.15
N TYR A 462 -33.35 15.72 9.88
CA TYR A 462 -34.45 15.07 10.58
C TYR A 462 -34.20 14.88 12.08
N THR A 463 -32.94 14.94 12.52
CA THR A 463 -32.55 14.85 13.93
C THR A 463 -31.25 15.60 14.20
N MET A 464 -31.07 16.01 15.46
CA MET A 464 -29.86 16.66 15.98
C MET A 464 -29.32 17.85 15.16
N PRO A 465 -30.17 18.77 14.63
CA PRO A 465 -29.74 19.85 13.72
C PRO A 465 -28.74 20.84 14.33
N HIS A 466 -28.53 20.81 15.65
CA HIS A 466 -27.56 21.64 16.37
C HIS A 466 -26.13 21.06 16.41
N ARG A 467 -25.91 19.82 15.94
CA ARG A 467 -24.62 19.11 16.06
C ARG A 467 -24.28 18.18 14.90
N THR A 468 -24.89 18.39 13.74
CA THR A 468 -24.70 17.56 12.53
C THR A 468 -23.85 18.24 11.45
N CYS A 469 -23.16 19.36 11.75
CA CYS A 469 -22.26 20.04 10.82
C CYS A 469 -21.29 19.10 10.10
N ASN A 470 -20.68 18.18 10.84
CA ASN A 470 -19.76 17.19 10.28
C ASN A 470 -20.48 16.29 9.26
N SER A 471 -21.68 15.80 9.57
CA SER A 471 -22.44 14.95 8.65
C SER A 471 -22.90 15.70 7.40
N SER A 472 -23.45 16.91 7.52
CA SER A 472 -23.90 17.69 6.36
C SER A 472 -22.74 18.12 5.46
N ALA A 473 -21.58 18.51 6.03
CA ALA A 473 -20.39 18.81 5.25
C ALA A 473 -19.85 17.57 4.49
N ASN A 474 -19.81 16.42 5.15
CA ASN A 474 -19.41 15.17 4.48
C ASN A 474 -20.45 14.69 3.46
N ALA A 475 -21.74 14.99 3.64
CA ALA A 475 -22.76 14.74 2.63
C ALA A 475 -22.52 15.60 1.37
N CYS A 476 -22.15 16.87 1.51
CA CYS A 476 -21.77 17.72 0.38
C CYS A 476 -20.60 17.11 -0.42
N TYR A 477 -19.59 16.62 0.29
CA TYR A 477 -18.42 15.98 -0.29
C TYR A 477 -18.73 14.65 -0.97
N LEU A 478 -19.47 13.76 -0.31
CA LEU A 478 -19.90 12.48 -0.87
C LEU A 478 -20.80 12.68 -2.10
N ASP A 479 -21.73 13.63 -2.04
CA ASP A 479 -22.58 13.96 -3.17
C ASP A 479 -21.77 14.42 -4.39
N TRP A 480 -20.76 15.25 -4.15
CA TRP A 480 -19.83 15.64 -5.20
C TRP A 480 -19.06 14.44 -5.73
N LEU A 481 -18.50 13.58 -4.88
CA LEU A 481 -17.78 12.37 -5.33
C LEU A 481 -18.64 11.50 -6.26
N LYS A 482 -19.90 11.25 -5.87
CA LYS A 482 -20.84 10.49 -6.68
C LYS A 482 -21.05 11.14 -8.04
N ARG A 483 -21.39 12.43 -8.09
CA ARG A 483 -21.67 13.12 -9.36
C ARG A 483 -20.43 13.34 -10.22
N ALA A 484 -19.28 13.65 -9.62
CA ALA A 484 -18.00 13.77 -10.31
C ALA A 484 -17.57 12.45 -10.95
N THR A 485 -18.02 11.31 -10.41
CA THR A 485 -17.77 9.97 -10.95
C THR A 485 -18.96 9.40 -11.71
N SER A 486 -19.83 10.27 -12.24
CA SER A 486 -21.01 9.89 -13.04
C SER A 486 -22.03 8.99 -12.33
N GLN A 487 -21.98 8.89 -11.00
CA GLN A 487 -22.99 8.22 -10.19
C GLN A 487 -24.14 9.18 -9.82
N PRO A 488 -25.36 8.69 -9.57
CA PRO A 488 -26.45 9.51 -9.03
C PRO A 488 -26.04 10.17 -7.70
N GLY A 489 -26.25 11.48 -7.57
CA GLY A 489 -26.00 12.19 -6.32
C GLY A 489 -26.95 11.76 -5.20
N LEU A 490 -26.68 12.22 -3.97
CA LEU A 490 -27.54 11.97 -2.82
C LEU A 490 -28.92 12.61 -2.99
N SER A 491 -29.95 11.96 -2.44
CA SER A 491 -31.29 12.56 -2.36
C SER A 491 -31.33 13.75 -1.40
N GLY A 492 -30.50 13.71 -0.36
CA GLY A 492 -30.26 14.76 0.64
C GLY A 492 -29.28 14.26 1.72
N ASP A 493 -28.85 15.14 2.63
CA ASP A 493 -27.94 14.76 3.71
C ASP A 493 -28.60 13.93 4.82
N ASN A 494 -29.93 13.95 4.93
CA ASN A 494 -30.71 13.05 5.80
C ASN A 494 -30.43 11.55 5.56
N GLU A 495 -30.24 11.16 4.30
CA GLU A 495 -29.88 9.77 3.92
C GLU A 495 -28.48 9.42 4.45
N TYR A 496 -27.53 10.33 4.28
CA TYR A 496 -26.17 10.17 4.78
C TYR A 496 -26.13 10.15 6.31
N LEU A 497 -26.89 11.03 6.99
CA LEU A 497 -26.97 11.11 8.44
C LEU A 497 -27.45 9.80 9.07
N LYS A 498 -28.44 9.13 8.46
CA LYS A 498 -28.90 7.79 8.91
C LYS A 498 -27.77 6.76 8.88
N VAL A 499 -26.93 6.79 7.85
CA VAL A 499 -25.77 5.89 7.74
C VAL A 499 -24.73 6.21 8.81
N VAL A 500 -24.41 7.49 9.04
CA VAL A 500 -23.46 7.89 10.08
C VAL A 500 -23.91 7.41 11.46
N LEU A 501 -25.18 7.63 11.80
CA LEU A 501 -25.75 7.24 13.10
C LEU A 501 -25.78 5.72 13.30
N SER A 502 -25.77 4.92 12.23
CA SER A 502 -25.61 3.47 12.34
C SER A 502 -24.20 3.04 12.78
N TYR A 503 -23.20 3.89 12.61
CA TYR A 503 -21.81 3.65 13.06
C TYR A 503 -21.48 4.34 14.39
N GLY A 504 -22.21 5.40 14.75
CA GLY A 504 -22.08 6.09 16.04
C GLY A 504 -22.32 7.60 15.95
N ASP A 505 -21.76 8.34 16.91
CA ASP A 505 -21.99 9.79 17.01
C ASP A 505 -21.41 10.56 15.80
N THR A 506 -22.10 11.62 15.40
CA THR A 506 -21.82 12.46 14.23
C THR A 506 -20.55 13.30 14.38
N ILE A 507 -20.10 13.55 15.62
CA ILE A 507 -18.90 14.37 15.85
C ILE A 507 -17.59 13.65 15.45
N TYR A 508 -17.60 12.32 15.33
CA TYR A 508 -16.39 11.54 15.07
C TYR A 508 -16.12 11.37 13.57
N HIS A 509 -14.98 11.87 13.09
CA HIS A 509 -14.59 11.75 11.68
C HIS A 509 -14.43 10.30 11.19
N GLN A 510 -14.05 9.36 12.07
CA GLN A 510 -13.99 7.94 11.76
C GLN A 510 -15.35 7.35 11.36
N ASN A 511 -16.45 7.85 11.94
CA ASN A 511 -17.80 7.39 11.58
C ASN A 511 -18.21 7.93 10.21
N GLN A 512 -17.78 9.16 9.88
CA GLN A 512 -17.96 9.75 8.55
C GLN A 512 -17.17 8.96 7.48
N THR A 513 -15.94 8.53 7.81
CA THR A 513 -15.13 7.65 6.95
C THR A 513 -15.83 6.32 6.68
N LYS A 514 -16.31 5.64 7.74
CA LYS A 514 -17.10 4.40 7.59
C LYS A 514 -18.39 4.61 6.78
N ALA A 515 -19.05 5.75 6.96
CA ALA A 515 -20.24 6.10 6.21
C ALA A 515 -19.95 6.29 4.73
N ILE A 516 -18.90 7.03 4.36
CA ILE A 516 -18.50 7.24 2.96
C ILE A 516 -18.09 5.91 2.30
N ARG A 517 -17.34 5.06 3.02
CA ARG A 517 -16.97 3.71 2.55
C ARG A 517 -18.17 2.85 2.17
N LYS A 518 -19.30 2.97 2.90
CA LYS A 518 -20.54 2.26 2.57
C LYS A 518 -21.08 2.62 1.17
N TYR A 519 -20.74 3.80 0.65
CA TYR A 519 -21.11 4.25 -0.70
C TYR A 519 -20.02 3.95 -1.75
N GLY A 520 -18.99 3.18 -1.40
CA GLY A 520 -17.97 2.70 -2.33
C GLY A 520 -16.78 3.64 -2.54
N PHE A 521 -16.57 4.63 -1.67
CA PHE A 521 -15.43 5.54 -1.74
C PHE A 521 -14.52 5.41 -0.51
N GLU A 522 -13.22 5.32 -0.73
CA GLU A 522 -12.21 5.35 0.32
C GLU A 522 -11.75 6.79 0.59
N THR A 523 -11.85 7.22 1.85
CA THR A 523 -11.45 8.56 2.29
C THR A 523 -10.78 8.51 3.65
N LYS A 524 -10.04 9.56 3.98
CA LYS A 524 -9.39 9.72 5.27
C LYS A 524 -9.53 11.12 5.82
N TRP A 525 -9.40 11.24 7.13
CA TRP A 525 -9.34 12.53 7.81
C TRP A 525 -7.89 12.84 8.17
N MET A 526 -7.34 13.89 7.58
CA MET A 526 -5.97 14.33 7.77
C MET A 526 -5.89 15.39 8.87
N THR A 527 -4.76 15.47 9.57
CA THR A 527 -4.50 16.49 10.61
C THR A 527 -3.11 17.12 10.52
N ASP A 528 -2.41 16.93 9.41
CA ASP A 528 -1.03 17.42 9.19
C ASP A 528 -0.95 18.94 8.94
N ARG A 529 -2.09 19.62 8.80
CA ARG A 529 -2.23 21.07 8.60
C ARG A 529 -1.62 21.60 7.29
N ASP A 530 -1.60 20.79 6.24
CA ASP A 530 -1.08 21.19 4.93
C ASP A 530 -2.03 22.15 4.18
N TYR A 531 -1.99 23.43 4.55
CA TYR A 531 -2.80 24.46 3.88
C TYR A 531 -2.50 24.59 2.37
N PRO A 532 -1.22 24.63 1.91
CA PRO A 532 -0.93 24.68 0.48
C PRO A 532 -1.60 23.56 -0.30
N PHE A 533 -1.60 22.33 0.21
CA PHE A 533 -2.28 21.21 -0.42
C PHE A 533 -3.79 21.39 -0.46
N VAL A 534 -4.42 21.78 0.66
CA VAL A 534 -5.87 22.07 0.72
C VAL A 534 -6.25 23.17 -0.29
N GLN A 535 -5.45 24.23 -0.39
CA GLN A 535 -5.66 25.32 -1.34
C GLN A 535 -5.52 24.84 -2.79
N ALA A 536 -4.54 23.99 -3.08
CA ALA A 536 -4.37 23.43 -4.42
C ALA A 536 -5.57 22.54 -4.81
N LEU A 537 -6.07 21.70 -3.90
CA LEU A 537 -7.25 20.85 -4.14
C LEU A 537 -8.50 21.64 -4.53
N ILE A 538 -8.83 22.70 -3.79
CA ILE A 538 -10.01 23.51 -4.10
C ILE A 538 -9.85 24.33 -5.40
N ARG A 539 -8.63 24.66 -5.80
CA ARG A 539 -8.37 25.37 -7.07
C ARG A 539 -8.54 24.46 -8.28
N VAL A 540 -8.23 23.18 -8.15
CA VAL A 540 -8.43 22.20 -9.23
C VAL A 540 -9.83 21.58 -9.24
N GLY A 541 -10.69 21.94 -8.27
CA GLY A 541 -12.11 21.57 -8.26
C GLY A 541 -12.53 20.53 -7.21
N PHE A 542 -11.62 20.03 -6.37
CA PHE A 542 -12.01 19.16 -5.26
C PHE A 542 -12.64 19.97 -4.13
N PRO A 543 -13.88 19.68 -3.70
CA PRO A 543 -14.35 20.15 -2.41
C PRO A 543 -13.57 19.50 -1.28
N VAL A 544 -13.29 20.25 -0.22
CA VAL A 544 -12.52 19.77 0.93
C VAL A 544 -13.29 20.05 2.21
N VAL A 545 -13.66 18.98 2.93
CA VAL A 545 -14.27 19.11 4.26
C VAL A 545 -13.18 19.50 5.25
N VAL A 546 -13.39 20.54 6.05
CA VAL A 546 -12.40 21.08 7.00
C VAL A 546 -13.05 21.45 8.34
N ASN A 547 -12.26 21.47 9.42
CA ASN A 547 -12.73 21.91 10.74
C ASN A 547 -12.23 23.31 11.14
N ILE A 548 -13.14 24.15 11.67
CA ILE A 548 -12.85 25.54 12.03
C ILE A 548 -13.39 25.93 13.41
N LEU A 549 -12.77 26.94 14.00
CA LEU A 549 -13.24 27.67 15.18
C LEU A 549 -14.25 28.75 14.76
N HIS A 550 -15.55 28.46 14.91
CA HIS A 550 -16.62 29.31 14.39
C HIS A 550 -17.09 30.45 15.31
N ARG A 551 -16.59 30.54 16.55
CA ARG A 551 -17.01 31.57 17.52
C ARG A 551 -15.83 32.47 17.91
N GLY A 552 -16.15 33.63 18.49
CA GLY A 552 -15.15 34.58 18.97
C GLY A 552 -14.50 35.41 17.87
N SER A 553 -13.73 36.41 18.28
CA SER A 553 -12.93 37.23 17.38
C SER A 553 -11.76 36.43 16.78
N THR A 554 -11.13 36.97 15.74
CA THR A 554 -9.89 36.41 15.18
C THR A 554 -8.71 36.45 16.16
N SER A 555 -8.76 37.29 17.20
CA SER A 555 -7.78 37.31 18.29
C SER A 555 -8.02 36.26 19.37
N ALA A 556 -9.24 35.71 19.48
CA ALA A 556 -9.62 34.70 20.46
C ALA A 556 -10.66 33.72 19.88
N PRO A 557 -10.33 33.00 18.80
CA PRO A 557 -11.27 32.09 18.15
C PRO A 557 -11.53 30.87 19.05
N ARG A 558 -12.76 30.36 19.05
CA ARG A 558 -13.18 29.24 19.90
C ARG A 558 -14.30 28.41 19.27
N GLY A 559 -14.62 27.28 19.91
CA GLY A 559 -15.65 26.34 19.48
C GLY A 559 -15.11 25.27 18.53
N GLY A 560 -16.00 24.56 17.85
CA GLY A 560 -15.65 23.60 16.80
C GLY A 560 -16.80 23.52 15.82
N HIS A 561 -16.47 23.44 14.53
CA HIS A 561 -17.44 23.39 13.44
C HIS A 561 -16.79 22.74 12.22
N VAL A 562 -17.60 22.21 11.32
CA VAL A 562 -17.12 21.54 10.10
C VAL A 562 -17.85 22.14 8.91
N ILE A 563 -17.08 22.55 7.90
CA ILE A 563 -17.57 23.16 6.66
C ILE A 563 -16.96 22.45 5.45
N THR A 564 -17.47 22.73 4.26
CA THR A 564 -16.87 22.24 3.00
C THR A 564 -16.35 23.41 2.20
N LEU A 565 -15.03 23.51 2.01
CA LEU A 565 -14.45 24.43 1.03
C LEU A 565 -14.76 23.91 -0.38
N ILE A 566 -15.13 24.79 -1.30
CA ILE A 566 -15.57 24.42 -2.65
C ILE A 566 -14.90 25.24 -3.75
N GLY A 567 -14.01 26.16 -3.39
CA GLY A 567 -13.28 26.97 -4.36
C GLY A 567 -12.62 28.19 -3.73
N GLN A 568 -12.03 29.04 -4.57
CA GLN A 568 -11.38 30.28 -4.18
C GLN A 568 -11.68 31.38 -5.20
N LYS A 569 -11.89 32.61 -4.75
CA LYS A 569 -12.01 33.81 -5.59
C LYS A 569 -11.12 34.92 -5.03
N GLY A 570 -9.98 35.16 -5.68
CA GLY A 570 -8.97 36.07 -5.14
C GLY A 570 -8.44 35.55 -3.80
N ALA A 571 -8.44 36.39 -2.77
CA ALA A 571 -8.03 36.00 -1.41
C ALA A 571 -9.15 35.31 -0.60
N ASP A 572 -10.37 35.22 -1.13
CA ASP A 572 -11.50 34.64 -0.41
C ASP A 572 -11.67 33.16 -0.78
N LEU A 573 -11.80 32.32 0.24
CA LEU A 573 -12.24 30.94 0.08
C LEU A 573 -13.77 30.91 0.01
N ILE A 574 -14.29 30.08 -0.89
CA ILE A 574 -15.71 29.83 -1.05
C ILE A 574 -16.03 28.51 -0.37
N CYS A 575 -17.10 28.48 0.43
CA CYS A 575 -17.49 27.31 1.20
C CYS A 575 -18.99 27.11 1.27
N HIS A 576 -19.38 25.87 1.58
CA HIS A 576 -20.69 25.52 2.08
C HIS A 576 -20.57 25.33 3.59
N ASP A 577 -21.16 26.26 4.35
CA ASP A 577 -21.28 26.16 5.80
C ASP A 577 -22.68 25.61 6.17
N PRO A 578 -22.79 24.39 6.75
CA PRO A 578 -24.08 23.80 7.02
C PRO A 578 -24.97 24.59 8.00
N TYR A 579 -24.40 25.44 8.85
CA TYR A 579 -25.13 26.14 9.93
C TYR A 579 -25.53 27.57 9.58
N GLY A 580 -24.78 28.25 8.71
CA GLY A 580 -24.97 29.65 8.32
C GLY A 580 -23.65 30.33 8.00
N THR A 581 -23.63 31.65 7.78
CA THR A 581 -22.40 32.32 7.34
C THR A 581 -21.54 32.78 8.53
N LEU A 582 -20.24 32.47 8.51
CA LEU A 582 -19.29 32.96 9.52
C LEU A 582 -19.18 34.49 9.49
N GLU A 583 -19.20 35.09 8.30
CA GLU A 583 -19.11 36.54 8.07
C GLU A 583 -20.20 37.32 8.83
N SER A 584 -21.43 36.78 8.87
CA SER A 584 -22.56 37.39 9.58
C SER A 584 -22.57 37.06 11.08
N GLY A 585 -21.57 36.33 11.58
CA GLY A 585 -21.61 35.75 12.92
C GLY A 585 -22.76 34.75 13.10
N TYR A 586 -23.16 34.05 12.04
CA TYR A 586 -24.29 33.11 11.98
C TYR A 586 -25.68 33.73 12.19
N SER A 587 -25.82 35.04 11.93
CA SER A 587 -27.14 35.68 11.83
C SER A 587 -27.84 35.36 10.50
N ASP A 588 -27.06 35.21 9.42
CA ASP A 588 -27.52 34.60 8.17
C ASP A 588 -27.37 33.08 8.24
N THR A 589 -28.47 32.39 7.95
CA THR A 589 -28.59 30.93 8.07
C THR A 589 -28.35 30.21 6.75
N ASN A 590 -28.24 30.94 5.63
CA ASN A 590 -27.91 30.36 4.33
C ASN A 590 -26.39 30.31 4.15
N GLY A 591 -25.78 29.18 4.49
CA GLY A 591 -24.34 29.01 4.34
C GLY A 591 -23.88 28.56 2.95
N SER A 592 -24.76 28.53 1.95
CA SER A 592 -24.38 28.13 0.58
C SER A 592 -23.49 29.18 -0.08
N TYR A 593 -22.35 28.76 -0.65
CA TYR A 593 -21.38 29.66 -1.30
C TYR A 593 -20.91 30.84 -0.42
N SER A 594 -20.84 30.60 0.89
CA SER A 594 -20.32 31.57 1.87
C SER A 594 -18.86 31.88 1.63
N LYS A 595 -18.45 33.09 1.98
CA LYS A 595 -17.06 33.54 1.87
C LYS A 595 -16.38 33.50 3.23
N ILE A 596 -15.11 33.12 3.21
CA ILE A 596 -14.19 33.31 4.33
C ILE A 596 -12.86 33.79 3.77
N SER A 597 -12.36 34.93 4.25
CA SER A 597 -11.04 35.40 3.81
C SER A 597 -9.97 34.36 4.17
N GLU A 598 -8.97 34.18 3.31
CA GLU A 598 -7.86 33.24 3.57
C GLU A 598 -7.17 33.52 4.92
N ARG A 599 -7.03 34.81 5.28
CA ARG A 599 -6.48 35.22 6.59
C ARG A 599 -7.34 34.70 7.75
N GLU A 600 -8.65 34.89 7.67
CA GLU A 600 -9.56 34.43 8.73
C GLU A 600 -9.63 32.91 8.80
N PHE A 601 -9.65 32.23 7.66
CA PHE A 601 -9.58 30.78 7.60
C PHE A 601 -8.33 30.24 8.29
N LYS A 602 -7.13 30.75 7.95
CA LYS A 602 -5.87 30.31 8.55
C LYS A 602 -5.83 30.48 10.07
N ILE A 603 -6.48 31.53 10.60
CA ILE A 603 -6.58 31.77 12.05
C ILE A 603 -7.54 30.77 12.72
N ARG A 604 -8.65 30.44 12.06
CA ARG A 604 -9.71 29.59 12.62
C ARG A 604 -9.54 28.11 12.32
N TRP A 605 -8.76 27.74 11.32
CA TRP A 605 -8.60 26.36 10.89
C TRP A 605 -7.87 25.54 11.95
N GLN A 606 -8.48 24.44 12.35
CA GLN A 606 -7.90 23.55 13.37
C GLN A 606 -6.94 22.52 12.76
N GLY A 607 -6.73 22.57 11.44
CA GLY A 607 -5.74 21.77 10.71
C GLY A 607 -6.26 20.43 10.19
N GLY A 608 -7.53 20.12 10.41
CA GLY A 608 -8.18 18.90 9.93
C GLY A 608 -8.85 19.08 8.57
N TYR A 609 -8.73 18.07 7.71
CA TYR A 609 -9.36 18.06 6.39
C TYR A 609 -9.59 16.65 5.85
N ARG A 610 -10.50 16.49 4.87
CA ARG A 610 -10.78 15.18 4.23
C ARG A 610 -10.21 15.08 2.83
N THR A 611 -9.66 13.91 2.50
CA THR A 611 -9.17 13.54 1.17
C THR A 611 -9.59 12.12 0.79
N LEU A 612 -9.43 11.75 -0.49
CA LEU A 612 -9.51 10.37 -0.92
C LEU A 612 -8.30 9.60 -0.38
N ALA A 613 -8.51 8.35 0.03
CA ALA A 613 -7.47 7.45 0.50
C ALA A 613 -6.94 6.58 -0.65
#